data_AF-A0A519VQN4-F1
#
_entry.id   AF-A0A519VQN4-F1
#
_cell.length_a   1.000
_cell.length_b   1.000
_cell.length_c   1.000
_cell.angle_alpha   90.00
_cell.angle_beta   90.00
_cell.angle_gamma   90.00
#
_symmetry.space_group_name_H-M   'P 1'
#
loop_
_entity.id
_entity.type
_entity.pdbx_description
1 polymer ?
#
loop_
_entity_poly.entity_id
_entity_poly.type
_entity_poly.pdbx_seq_one_letter_code
_entity_poly.pdbx_strand_id
1 'polypeptide(L)' 'MALILQIETATQVCSAALSLNGETIALKELQANNIHAGSLTLFIQEVMSSKSYSYS' A
#
# COMPACT_ATOMS: atom_id res chain seq x y z
N MET A 1 -8.47 5.84 -17.27
CA MET A 1 -7.23 5.77 -16.45
C MET A 1 -7.52 4.90 -15.26
N ALA A 2 -6.72 3.86 -15.02
CA ALA A 2 -6.92 2.95 -13.91
C ALA A 2 -5.92 3.27 -12.80
N LEU A 3 -6.44 3.55 -11.61
CA LEU A 3 -5.66 3.66 -10.38
C LEU A 3 -5.93 2.38 -9.57
N ILE A 4 -4.89 1.60 -9.29
CA ILE A 4 -5.03 0.28 -8.66
C ILE A 4 -4.24 0.29 -7.36
N LEU A 5 -4.92 0.02 -6.24
CA LEU A 5 -4.31 -0.26 -4.95
C LEU A 5 -4.02 -1.76 -4.85
N GLN A 6 -2.78 -2.10 -4.54
CA GLN A 6 -2.28 -3.46 -4.43
C GLN A 6 -1.90 -3.72 -2.97
N ILE A 7 -2.31 -4.88 -2.43
CA ILE A 7 -2.05 -5.27 -1.05
C ILE A 7 -1.48 -6.69 -1.05
N GLU A 8 -0.37 -6.90 -0.35
CA GLU A 8 0.25 -8.21 -0.15
C GLU A 8 0.57 -8.41 1.34
N THR A 9 0.06 -9.51 1.90
CA THR A 9 0.14 -9.85 3.34
C THR A 9 0.31 -11.36 3.59
N ALA A 10 0.39 -12.18 2.55
CA ALA A 10 0.52 -13.64 2.63
C ALA A 10 1.92 -14.07 3.12
N THR A 11 2.87 -13.13 3.22
CA THR A 11 4.25 -13.39 3.65
C THR A 11 4.60 -12.65 4.95
N GLN A 12 5.84 -12.80 5.40
CA GLN A 12 6.37 -12.00 6.52
C GLN A 12 6.60 -10.52 6.15
N VAL A 13 6.42 -10.17 4.88
CA VAL A 13 6.42 -8.80 4.38
C VAL A 13 4.98 -8.36 4.19
N CYS A 14 4.60 -7.27 4.86
CA CYS A 14 3.36 -6.56 4.57
C CYS A 14 3.67 -5.44 3.60
N SER A 15 2.90 -5.32 2.51
CA SER A 15 3.06 -4.21 1.58
C SER A 15 1.73 -3.68 1.03
N ALA A 16 1.77 -2.38 0.70
CA ALA A 16 0.75 -1.67 -0.07
C ALA A 16 1.44 -0.91 -1.20
N ALA A 17 0.87 -0.97 -2.40
CA ALA A 17 1.38 -0.25 -3.58
C ALA A 17 0.25 0.43 -4.33
N LEU A 18 0.56 1.54 -5.00
CA LEU A 18 -0.36 2.26 -5.86
C LEU A 18 0.20 2.25 -7.28
N SER A 19 -0.60 1.80 -8.24
CA SER A 19 -0.24 1.88 -9.66
C SER A 19 -1.22 2.71 -10.46
N LEU A 20 -0.69 3.44 -11.44
CA LEU A 20 -1.45 4.25 -12.39
C LEU A 20 -1.10 3.78 -13.80
N ASN A 21 -2.11 3.30 -14.53
CA ASN A 21 -1.96 2.80 -15.90
C ASN A 21 -0.85 1.74 -16.08
N GLY A 22 -0.70 0.84 -15.10
CA GLY A 22 0.27 -0.25 -15.13
C GLY A 22 1.66 0.08 -14.59
N GLU A 23 1.90 1.34 -14.18
CA GLU A 23 3.14 1.76 -13.54
C GLU A 23 2.96 1.93 -12.02
N THR A 24 3.81 1.34 -11.21
CA THR A 24 3.80 1.54 -9.75
C THR A 24 4.37 2.92 -9.40
N ILE A 25 3.53 3.77 -8.80
CA ILE A 25 3.85 5.16 -8.47
C ILE A 25 4.09 5.39 -6.97
N ALA A 26 3.74 4.42 -6.12
CA ALA A 26 4.04 4.40 -4.69
C ALA A 26 4.11 2.96 -4.19
N LEU A 27 5.04 2.68 -3.26
CA LEU A 27 5.20 1.40 -2.59
C LEU A 27 5.57 1.65 -1.13
N LYS A 28 4.87 0.97 -0.23
CA LYS A 28 5.21 0.88 1.18
C LYS A 28 5.26 -0.58 1.56
N GLU A 29 6.40 -1.04 2.04
CA GLU A 29 6.56 -2.40 2.55
C GLU A 29 7.34 -2.40 3.86
N LEU A 30 7.06 -3.39 4.70
CA LEU A 30 7.76 -3.60 5.95
C LEU A 30 7.85 -5.09 6.25
N GLN A 31 9.06 -5.54 6.54
CA GLN A 31 9.32 -6.88 7.05
C GLN A 31 9.35 -6.82 8.58
N ALA A 32 8.28 -7.25 9.24
CA ALA A 32 8.29 -7.42 10.68
C ALA A 32 7.33 -8.54 11.12
N ASN A 33 7.64 -9.15 12.26
CA ASN A 33 6.79 -10.18 12.86
C ASN A 33 5.60 -9.55 13.59
N ASN A 34 4.39 -10.11 13.42
CA ASN A 34 3.16 -9.73 14.15
C ASN A 34 2.62 -8.30 13.93
N ILE A 35 2.92 -7.64 12.80
CA ILE A 35 2.46 -6.26 12.49
C ILE A 35 1.22 -6.19 11.59
N HIS A 36 0.69 -7.33 11.14
CA HIS A 36 -0.22 -7.42 10.00
C HIS A 36 -1.52 -6.60 10.11
N ALA A 37 -2.17 -6.57 11.28
CA ALA A 37 -3.50 -5.96 11.41
C ALA A 37 -3.49 -4.44 11.67
N GLY A 38 -2.44 -3.91 12.32
CA GLY A 38 -2.38 -2.49 12.70
C GLY A 38 -1.71 -1.61 11.65
N SER A 39 -0.79 -2.17 10.86
CA SER A 39 0.06 -1.38 9.96
C SER A 39 -0.49 -1.24 8.54
N LEU A 40 -1.37 -2.13 8.09
CA LEU A 40 -1.86 -2.12 6.70
C LEU A 40 -2.62 -0.83 6.36
N THR A 41 -3.52 -0.38 7.23
CA THR A 41 -4.26 0.88 7.05
C THR A 41 -3.33 2.09 7.01
N LEU A 42 -2.26 2.09 7.81
CA LEU A 42 -1.23 3.13 7.76
C LEU A 42 -0.46 3.09 6.44
N PHE A 43 -0.15 1.90 5.91
CA PHE A 43 0.55 1.77 4.64
C PHE A 43 -0.31 2.25 3.47
N ILE A 44 -1.59 1.90 3.46
CA ILE A 44 -2.57 2.40 2.50
C ILE A 44 -2.65 3.93 2.58
N GLN A 45 -2.75 4.48 3.80
CA GLN A 45 -2.80 5.92 4.01
C GLN A 45 -1.52 6.61 3.51
N GLU A 46 -0.35 6.04 3.76
CA GLU A 46 0.93 6.56 3.26
C GLU A 46 1.00 6.57 1.73
N VAL A 47 0.68 5.45 1.05
CA VAL A 47 0.76 5.39 -0.42
C VAL A 47 -0.27 6.30 -1.08
N MET A 48 -1.47 6.42 -0.52
CA MET A 48 -2.52 7.32 -1.02
C MET A 48 -2.17 8.79 -0.79
N SER A 49 -1.68 9.14 0.41
CA SER A 49 -1.30 10.51 0.77
C SER A 49 -0.06 10.99 0.00
N SER A 50 0.86 10.09 -0.36
CA SER A 50 2.07 10.42 -1.12
C SER A 50 1.80 11.08 -2.49
N LYS A 51 0.59 10.89 -3.03
CA LYS A 51 0.15 11.44 -4.31
C LYS A 51 -1.17 12.20 -4.21
N SER A 52 -1.56 12.59 -2.98
CA SER A 52 -2.78 13.36 -2.70
C SER A 52 -4.07 12.68 -3.16
N TYR A 53 -4.11 11.34 -3.19
CA TYR A 53 -5.34 10.60 -3.45
C TYR A 53 -6.10 10.36 -2.15
N SER A 54 -7.41 10.57 -2.19
CA SER A 54 -8.31 10.33 -1.05
C SER A 54 -9.19 9.11 -1.31
N TYR A 55 -9.49 8.36 -0.25
CA TYR A 55 -10.47 7.28 -0.23
C TYR A 55 -11.50 7.55 0.88
N SER A 56 -12.76 7.17 0.63
CA SER A 56 -13.91 7.40 1.53
C SER A 56 -14.21 6.18 2.39
#